data_AF-A0A0Q0E8W5-F1
#
_entry.id   AF-A0A0Q0E8W5-F1
#
_cell.length_a   1.000
_cell.length_b   1.000
_cell.length_c   1.000
_cell.angle_alpha   90.00
_cell.angle_beta   90.00
_cell.angle_gamma   90.00
#
_symmetry.space_group_name_H-M   'P 1'
#
loop_
_entity.id
_entity.type
_entity.pdbx_description
1 polymer ?
#
loop_
_entity_poly.entity_id
_entity_poly.type
_entity_poly.pdbx_seq_one_letter_code
_entity_poly.pdbx_strand_id
1 'polypeptide(L)'
;MMASKLTADEITGKLLQGSFSRSGPSVDRLPDPIADTPMVLTLDELSAYEHNPRTVTNIKYQEIKDSIRVRGLDQPPQVTRRPGEKKFIIRNGGNTRLSILRELYSETGDERFYRISVL
;
A
#
# COMPACT_ATOMS: atom_id res chain seq x y z
N MET A 1 -22.33 -17.68 -34.33
CA MET A 1 -21.66 -18.93 -33.91
C MET A 1 -21.85 -19.09 -32.41
N MET A 2 -22.39 -20.22 -31.95
CA MET A 2 -22.63 -20.48 -30.52
C MET A 2 -21.35 -21.02 -29.89
N ALA A 3 -20.87 -20.39 -28.80
CA ALA A 3 -19.74 -20.92 -28.04
C ALA A 3 -20.17 -22.23 -27.34
N SER A 4 -19.53 -23.33 -27.69
CA SER A 4 -19.74 -24.65 -27.07
C SER A 4 -19.40 -24.59 -25.58
N LYS A 5 -20.29 -25.07 -24.71
CA LYS A 5 -19.98 -25.23 -23.28
C LYS A 5 -18.96 -26.35 -23.11
N LEU A 6 -17.85 -26.05 -22.45
CA LEU A 6 -16.85 -27.03 -22.02
C LEU A 6 -17.48 -28.02 -21.01
N THR A 7 -17.17 -29.30 -21.20
CA THR A 7 -17.56 -30.38 -20.29
C THR A 7 -16.68 -30.43 -19.05
N ALA A 8 -17.15 -31.07 -17.98
CA ALA A 8 -16.43 -31.14 -16.71
C ALA A 8 -15.05 -31.83 -16.84
N ASP A 9 -14.94 -32.83 -17.70
CA ASP A 9 -13.67 -33.54 -17.97
C ASP A 9 -12.67 -32.64 -18.71
N GLU A 10 -13.15 -31.83 -19.65
CA GLU A 10 -12.30 -30.86 -20.35
C GLU A 10 -11.80 -29.75 -19.42
N ILE A 11 -12.64 -29.32 -18.47
CA ILE A 11 -12.24 -28.35 -17.43
C ILE A 11 -11.19 -28.97 -16.52
N THR A 12 -11.40 -30.21 -16.07
CA THR A 12 -10.46 -30.94 -15.20
C THR A 12 -9.12 -31.15 -15.90
N GLY A 13 -9.12 -31.57 -17.16
CA GLY A 13 -7.89 -31.73 -17.96
C GLY A 13 -7.14 -30.41 -18.15
N LYS A 14 -7.85 -29.29 -18.34
CA LYS A 14 -7.25 -27.95 -18.44
C LYS A 14 -6.67 -27.46 -17.11
N LEU A 15 -7.31 -27.77 -15.98
CA LEU A 15 -6.82 -27.41 -14.63
C LEU A 15 -5.58 -28.22 -14.22
N LEU A 16 -5.48 -29.48 -14.66
CA LEU A 16 -4.34 -30.37 -14.39
C LEU A 16 -3.15 -30.13 -15.32
N GLN A 17 -3.30 -29.31 -16.36
CA GLN A 17 -2.22 -28.91 -17.25
C GLN A 17 -1.27 -27.98 -16.48
N GLY A 18 -0.26 -28.57 -15.85
CA GLY A 18 0.71 -27.86 -15.01
C GLY A 18 1.40 -26.70 -15.73
N SER A 19 1.59 -25.61 -14.99
CA SER A 19 2.28 -24.37 -15.36
C SER A 19 1.65 -23.57 -16.51
N PHE A 20 0.85 -22.57 -16.14
CA PHE A 20 0.59 -21.43 -17.01
C PHE A 20 1.89 -20.62 -17.15
N SER A 21 2.66 -20.91 -18.20
CA SER A 21 3.80 -20.09 -18.57
C SER A 21 3.29 -18.76 -19.12
N ARG A 22 3.52 -17.67 -18.39
CA ARG A 22 3.19 -16.31 -18.86
C ARG A 22 4.09 -15.99 -20.05
N SER A 23 3.52 -15.99 -21.27
CA SER A 23 4.23 -15.64 -22.51
C SER A 23 4.23 -14.13 -22.82
N GLY A 24 3.73 -13.32 -21.89
CA GLY A 24 3.71 -11.86 -22.03
C GLY A 24 5.05 -11.22 -21.63
N PRO A 25 5.31 -9.98 -22.05
CA PRO A 25 6.51 -9.25 -21.65
C PRO A 25 6.61 -9.21 -20.11
N SER A 26 7.83 -9.42 -19.60
CA SER A 26 8.15 -9.17 -18.20
C SER A 26 7.98 -7.68 -17.94
N VAL A 27 7.04 -7.34 -17.07
CA VAL A 27 6.84 -5.96 -16.61
C VAL A 27 7.68 -5.78 -15.35
N ASP A 28 8.51 -4.75 -15.30
CA ASP A 28 9.33 -4.41 -14.12
C ASP A 28 8.45 -4.05 -12.90
N ARG A 29 7.21 -3.64 -13.15
CA ARG A 29 6.24 -3.30 -12.11
C ARG A 29 4.81 -3.55 -12.59
N LEU A 30 3.96 -4.00 -11.68
CA LEU A 30 2.52 -4.03 -11.90
C LEU A 30 1.95 -2.60 -11.99
N PRO A 31 0.93 -2.36 -12.83
CA PRO A 31 0.23 -1.08 -12.86
C PRO A 31 -0.44 -0.81 -11.50
N ASP A 32 -0.66 0.47 -11.20
CA ASP A 32 -1.46 0.84 -10.03
C ASP A 32 -2.91 0.36 -10.19
N PRO A 33 -3.58 0.05 -9.07
CA PRO A 33 -5.02 -0.21 -9.09
C PRO A 33 -5.81 0.96 -9.67
N ILE A 34 -6.86 0.65 -10.43
CA ILE A 34 -7.76 1.64 -11.04
C ILE A 34 -8.91 2.08 -10.12
N ALA A 35 -9.02 1.47 -8.94
CA ALA A 35 -9.97 1.77 -7.89
C ALA A 35 -9.29 1.59 -6.51
N ASP A 36 -9.83 2.23 -5.47
CA ASP A 36 -9.32 2.13 -4.09
C ASP A 36 -9.15 0.66 -3.71
N THR A 37 -7.91 0.27 -3.38
CA THR A 37 -7.52 -1.13 -3.18
C THR A 37 -6.63 -1.22 -1.95
N PRO A 38 -7.01 -1.98 -0.91
CA PRO A 38 -6.16 -2.18 0.26
C PRO A 38 -4.80 -2.76 -0.12
N MET A 39 -3.72 -2.14 0.37
CA MET A 39 -2.34 -2.56 0.11
C MET A 39 -1.52 -2.51 1.41
N VAL A 40 -0.35 -3.15 1.39
CA VAL A 40 0.68 -2.97 2.43
C VAL A 40 1.89 -2.34 1.77
N LEU A 41 2.29 -1.17 2.26
CA LEU A 41 3.45 -0.42 1.78
C LEU A 41 4.48 -0.26 2.90
N THR A 42 5.74 -0.16 2.52
CA THR A 42 6.83 0.19 3.44
C THR A 42 6.97 1.70 3.62
N LEU A 43 7.65 2.13 4.69
CA LEU A 43 7.99 3.55 4.90
C LEU A 43 8.82 4.15 3.76
N ASP A 44 9.59 3.32 3.03
CA ASP A 44 10.42 3.75 1.90
C ASP A 44 9.60 4.00 0.64
N GLU A 45 8.50 3.27 0.48
CA GLU A 45 7.52 3.42 -0.59
C GLU A 45 6.57 4.60 -0.35
N LEU A 46 6.58 5.19 0.84
CA LEU A 46 5.72 6.32 1.23
C LEU A 46 6.47 7.65 1.30
N SER A 47 5.80 8.71 0.87
CA SER A 47 6.24 10.09 0.94
C SER A 47 5.18 10.98 1.58
N ALA A 48 5.63 12.00 2.30
CA ALA A 48 4.75 13.05 2.81
C ALA A 48 4.24 13.90 1.64
N TYR A 49 3.05 14.48 1.78
CA TYR A 49 2.57 15.45 0.81
C TYR A 49 3.40 16.74 0.88
N GLU A 50 3.98 17.11 -0.27
CA GLU A 50 4.96 18.20 -0.41
C GLU A 50 4.34 19.58 -0.16
N HIS A 51 3.09 19.79 -0.57
CA HIS A 51 2.39 21.08 -0.40
C HIS A 51 1.60 21.14 0.90
N ASN A 52 2.23 20.77 2.02
CA ASN A 52 1.60 20.85 3.33
C ASN A 52 1.57 22.31 3.83
N PRO A 53 0.39 22.95 3.96
CA PRO A 53 0.32 24.35 4.40
C PRO A 53 0.63 24.52 5.90
N ARG A 54 0.68 23.42 6.68
CA ARG A 54 1.02 23.47 8.11
C ARG A 54 2.52 23.61 8.28
N THR A 55 2.93 24.73 8.87
CA THR A 55 4.33 25.03 9.21
C THR A 55 4.69 24.69 10.65
N VAL A 56 3.69 24.62 11.53
CA VAL A 56 3.88 24.29 12.96
C VAL A 56 3.63 22.81 13.23
N THR A 57 4.40 22.24 14.15
CA THR A 57 4.17 20.89 14.66
C THR A 57 2.81 20.80 15.33
N ASN A 58 2.11 19.69 15.12
CA ASN A 58 0.84 19.44 15.77
C ASN A 58 1.02 19.39 17.30
N ILE A 59 0.27 20.18 18.06
CA ILE A 59 0.36 20.20 19.54
C ILE A 59 0.09 18.84 20.19
N LYS A 60 -0.67 17.97 19.51
CA LYS A 60 -1.00 16.60 19.95
C LYS A 60 0.00 15.56 19.44
N TYR A 61 1.17 15.96 18.94
CA TYR A 61 2.14 15.04 18.36
C TYR A 61 2.46 13.87 19.28
N GLN A 62 2.76 14.17 20.55
CA GLN A 62 3.13 13.16 21.54
C GLN A 62 1.96 12.20 21.85
N GLU A 63 0.75 12.74 22.04
CA GLU A 63 -0.46 11.95 22.24
C GLU A 63 -0.72 10.98 21.08
N ILE A 64 -0.56 11.46 19.84
CA ILE A 64 -0.70 10.63 18.63
C ILE A 64 0.42 9.58 18.57
N LYS A 65 1.65 9.93 18.93
CA LYS A 65 2.79 9.00 18.97
C LYS A 65 2.56 7.88 19.96
N ASP A 66 2.10 8.21 21.16
CA ASP A 66 1.81 7.22 22.20
C ASP A 66 0.63 6.33 21.81
N SER A 67 -0.41 6.90 21.20
CA SER A 67 -1.53 6.13 20.64
C SER A 67 -1.06 5.13 19.57
N ILE A 68 -0.28 5.59 18.58
CA ILE A 68 0.25 4.71 17.52
C ILE A 68 1.19 3.65 18.11
N ARG A 69 1.99 3.98 19.11
CA ARG A 69 2.89 3.01 19.77
C ARG A 69 2.12 1.86 20.42
N VAL A 70 0.97 2.15 21.05
CA VAL A 70 0.16 1.15 21.77
C VAL A 70 -0.68 0.31 20.82
N ARG A 71 -1.44 0.95 19.92
CA ARG A 71 -2.48 0.27 19.11
C ARG A 71 -2.27 0.32 17.60
N GLY A 72 -1.25 1.04 17.12
CA GLY A 72 -1.04 1.27 15.69
C GLY A 72 -1.98 2.33 15.12
N LEU A 73 -2.17 2.32 13.80
CA LEU A 73 -3.09 3.22 13.11
C LEU A 73 -4.52 2.67 13.17
N ASP A 74 -5.47 3.44 13.72
CA ASP A 74 -6.89 3.04 13.73
C ASP A 74 -7.51 3.02 12.32
N GLN A 75 -7.01 3.88 11.44
CA GLN A 75 -7.51 4.02 10.07
C GLN A 75 -6.34 4.01 9.09
N PRO A 76 -6.39 3.15 8.05
CA PRO A 76 -5.35 3.12 7.03
C PRO A 76 -5.29 4.48 6.33
N PRO A 77 -4.09 5.04 6.10
CA PRO A 77 -3.97 6.29 5.37
C PRO A 77 -4.33 6.07 3.91
N GLN A 78 -5.08 7.01 3.35
CA GLN A 78 -5.33 7.04 1.91
C GLN A 78 -4.08 7.52 1.18
N VAL A 79 -3.69 6.81 0.14
CA VAL A 79 -2.52 7.15 -0.67
C VAL A 79 -2.85 7.29 -2.14
N THR A 80 -2.05 8.07 -2.85
CA THR A 80 -2.08 8.15 -4.31
C THR A 80 -0.66 8.09 -4.85
N ARG A 81 -0.52 7.75 -6.14
CA ARG A 81 0.77 7.79 -6.83
C ARG A 81 0.61 8.58 -8.12
N ARG A 82 1.47 9.59 -8.33
CA ARG A 82 1.46 10.36 -9.57
C ARG A 82 2.01 9.46 -10.69
N PRO A 83 1.55 9.61 -11.95
CA PRO A 83 2.10 8.84 -13.07
C PRO A 83 3.63 9.00 -13.16
N GLY A 84 4.35 7.87 -13.27
CA GLY A 84 5.81 7.84 -13.34
C GLY A 84 6.54 7.86 -11.99
N GLU A 85 5.85 8.19 -10.88
CA GLU A 85 6.46 8.21 -9.56
C GLU A 85 6.64 6.81 -8.97
N LYS A 86 7.73 6.62 -8.23
CA LYS A 86 8.01 5.36 -7.55
C LYS A 86 7.24 5.23 -6.24
N LYS A 87 7.16 6.33 -5.49
CA LYS A 87 6.59 6.40 -4.14
C LYS A 87 5.14 6.84 -4.16
N PHE A 88 4.38 6.33 -3.22
CA PHE A 88 3.04 6.78 -2.89
C PHE A 88 3.10 8.02 -1.99
N ILE A 89 2.18 8.95 -2.18
CA ILE A 89 2.02 10.15 -1.36
C ILE A 89 0.75 10.03 -0.53
N ILE A 90 0.78 10.54 0.70
CA ILE A 90 -0.43 10.64 1.54
C ILE A 90 -1.42 11.59 0.85
N ARG A 91 -2.63 11.10 0.58
CA ARG A 91 -3.68 11.85 -0.14
C ARG A 91 -4.29 12.95 0.74
N ASN A 92 -4.78 12.57 1.91
CA ASN A 92 -5.62 13.43 2.76
C ASN A 92 -5.19 13.34 4.22
N GLY A 93 -4.37 14.27 4.69
CA GLY A 93 -4.00 14.37 6.11
C GLY A 93 -3.26 13.13 6.64
N GLY A 94 -2.04 13.31 7.13
CA GLY A 94 -1.29 12.15 7.63
C GLY A 94 0.21 12.33 7.65
N ASN A 95 0.74 13.47 7.19
CA ASN A 95 2.15 13.77 7.33
C ASN A 95 2.63 13.61 8.79
N THR A 96 1.86 14.08 9.77
CA THR A 96 2.18 13.87 11.20
C THR A 96 2.25 12.39 11.57
N ARG A 97 1.27 11.57 11.12
CA ARG A 97 1.27 10.12 11.38
C ARG A 97 2.45 9.43 10.70
N LEU A 98 2.78 9.82 9.46
CA LEU A 98 3.94 9.30 8.73
C LEU A 98 5.26 9.66 9.43
N SER A 99 5.41 10.90 9.90
CA SER A 99 6.58 11.31 10.69
C SER A 99 6.70 10.49 11.97
N ILE A 100 5.59 10.28 12.69
CA ILE A 100 5.54 9.45 13.90
C ILE A 100 5.94 8.00 13.61
N LEU A 101 5.45 7.41 12.52
CA LEU A 101 5.81 6.02 12.15
C LEU A 101 7.30 5.90 11.84
N ARG A 102 7.87 6.88 11.14
CA ARG A 102 9.33 6.94 10.89
C ARG A 102 10.13 7.04 12.19
N GLU A 103 9.68 7.90 13.09
CA GLU A 103 10.32 8.09 14.39
C GLU A 103 10.24 6.82 15.25
N LEU A 104 9.06 6.21 15.35
CA LEU A 104 8.87 4.95 16.07
C LEU A 104 9.69 3.80 15.48
N TYR A 105 9.75 3.69 14.15
CA TYR A 105 10.60 2.69 13.50
C TYR A 105 12.08 2.95 13.76
N SER A 106 12.53 4.20 13.70
CA SER A 106 13.92 4.57 14.02
C SER A 106 14.28 4.30 15.47
N GLU A 107 13.34 4.45 16.40
CA GLU A 107 13.54 4.19 17.84
C GLU A 107 13.57 2.70 18.18
N THR A 108 12.72 1.92 17.53
CA THR A 108 12.42 0.54 17.96
C THR A 108 12.91 -0.54 17.01
N GLY A 109 13.09 -0.22 15.72
CA GLY A 109 13.34 -1.19 14.65
C GLY A 109 12.15 -2.13 14.37
N ASP A 110 10.98 -1.86 14.95
CA ASP A 110 9.83 -2.77 14.86
C ASP A 110 9.13 -2.65 13.49
N GLU A 111 9.09 -3.77 12.76
CA GLU A 111 8.49 -3.88 11.42
C GLU A 111 7.02 -3.44 11.37
N ARG A 112 6.29 -3.46 12.50
CA ARG A 112 4.90 -2.97 12.52
C ARG A 112 4.77 -1.46 12.24
N PHE A 113 5.85 -0.70 12.45
CA PHE A 113 5.91 0.72 12.09
C PHE A 113 6.51 0.93 10.69
N TYR A 114 7.17 -0.09 10.14
CA TYR A 114 7.75 -0.06 8.80
C TYR A 114 6.74 -0.45 7.72
N ARG A 115 5.92 -1.48 7.96
CA ARG A 115 4.92 -2.00 7.03
C ARG A 115 3.53 -1.51 7.40
N ILE A 116 2.93 -0.72 6.52
CA ILE A 116 1.71 0.04 6.80
C ILE A 116 0.60 -0.42 5.87
N SER A 117 -0.55 -0.79 6.45
CA SER A 117 -1.77 -1.02 5.68
C SER A 117 -2.32 0.31 5.19
N VAL A 118 -2.54 0.46 3.89
CA VAL A 118 -3.02 1.67 3.22
C VAL A 118 -4.25 1.37 2.39
N LEU A 119 -4.92 2.43 1.96
CA LEU A 119 -6.05 2.39 1.02
C LEU A 119 -5.78 3.28 -0.20
#